data_AF-A0A959Q748-F1
#
_entry.id   AF-A0A959Q748-F1
#
_cell.length_a   1.000
_cell.length_b   1.000
_cell.length_c   1.000
_cell.angle_alpha   90.00
_cell.angle_beta   90.00
_cell.angle_gamma   90.00
#
_symmetry.space_group_name_H-M   'P 1'
#
loop_
_entity.id
_entity.type
_entity.pdbx_description
1 polymer ?
#
loop_
_entity_poly.entity_id
_entity_poly.type
_entity_poly.pdbx_seq_one_letter_code
_entity_poly.pdbx_strand_id
1 'polypeptide(L)'
;MKTISKNGIILLFILSIEVSCHSQNDPAGFTADNFAEKIMAYVPVQKKDISDEAFGKGKFQLESTLSNIGRDPEKLIAGDYWNIGNALSHLGEDRPVIELAFELAAANDRATLCQYAEKISGSAFEQAIPETFARFRESCKSLPPEKPLDLDAYIAEQKLDAGLVRLMADIKERDGRHRSDEPIDWEKQHALDRRNQQQIDSLYRQHGAYVGRSLVGEKFEFVMFQVIQHSDPERMDAYLPVVAQAVEENEVSDTALKYLLDRIYALREGYQIFGSQQG
;
A
#
# COMPACT_ATOMS: atom_id res chain seq x y z
N MET A 1 13.69 86.99 -3.57
CA MET A 1 15.09 86.50 -3.48
C MET A 1 15.11 85.28 -2.57
N LYS A 2 15.92 84.25 -2.87
CA LYS A 2 16.08 82.98 -2.12
C LYS A 2 14.88 82.01 -2.12
N THR A 3 14.95 81.12 -3.11
CA THR A 3 14.60 79.70 -3.06
C THR A 3 14.86 79.00 -1.72
N ILE A 4 14.06 77.96 -1.44
CA ILE A 4 14.51 76.66 -0.87
C ILE A 4 13.62 75.57 -1.48
N SER A 5 14.24 74.54 -2.06
CA SER A 5 13.57 73.32 -2.51
C SER A 5 13.32 72.38 -1.32
N LYS A 6 12.25 71.59 -1.37
CA LYS A 6 12.16 70.34 -0.62
C LYS A 6 11.70 69.21 -1.54
N ASN A 7 12.66 68.37 -1.92
CA ASN A 7 12.40 67.09 -2.57
C ASN A 7 11.58 66.20 -1.62
N GLY A 8 10.42 65.72 -2.08
CA GLY A 8 9.68 64.67 -1.38
C GLY A 8 10.34 63.31 -1.66
N ILE A 9 11.01 62.75 -0.66
CA ILE A 9 11.51 61.37 -0.72
C ILE A 9 10.32 60.44 -0.49
N ILE A 10 9.94 59.67 -1.50
CA ILE A 10 8.97 58.58 -1.36
C ILE A 10 9.71 57.40 -0.72
N LEU A 11 9.43 57.12 0.56
CA LEU A 11 9.92 55.93 1.23
C LEU A 11 9.05 54.74 0.77
N LEU A 12 9.56 53.89 -0.12
CA LEU A 12 8.95 52.59 -0.37
C LEU A 12 9.19 51.71 0.88
N PHE A 13 8.15 51.46 1.66
CA PHE A 13 8.13 50.35 2.61
C PHE A 13 8.06 49.05 1.81
N ILE A 14 9.23 48.45 1.56
CA ILE A 14 9.28 47.04 1.17
C ILE A 14 8.85 46.25 2.40
N LEU A 15 7.61 45.76 2.37
CA LEU A 15 7.11 44.88 3.40
C LEU A 15 7.80 43.52 3.19
N SER A 16 8.91 43.31 3.90
CA SER A 16 9.55 42.01 4.00
C SER A 16 8.55 41.04 4.62
N ILE A 17 7.84 40.28 3.78
CA ILE A 17 7.17 39.07 4.23
C ILE A 17 8.30 38.11 4.57
N GLU A 18 8.70 38.10 5.84
CA GLU A 18 9.46 37.00 6.40
C GLU A 18 8.57 35.77 6.32
N VAL A 19 8.68 35.05 5.20
CA VAL A 19 8.29 33.65 5.13
C VAL A 19 9.17 32.97 6.16
N SER A 20 8.60 32.76 7.36
CA SER A 20 9.21 31.93 8.38
C SER A 20 9.26 30.52 7.82
N CYS A 21 10.33 30.20 7.09
CA CYS A 21 10.76 28.82 6.91
C CYS A 21 10.89 28.24 8.31
N HIS A 22 9.88 27.49 8.74
CA HIS A 22 9.97 26.63 9.90
C HIS A 22 11.06 25.62 9.58
N SER A 23 12.28 25.94 10.03
CA SER A 23 13.35 24.98 10.19
C SER A 23 12.79 23.89 11.10
N GLN A 24 12.43 22.74 10.52
CA GLN A 24 12.00 21.54 11.24
C GLN A 24 13.22 20.88 11.91
N ASN A 25 13.91 21.67 12.75
CA ASN A 25 15.02 21.26 13.60
C ASN A 25 14.55 21.17 15.06
N ASP A 26 13.34 20.63 15.27
CA ASP A 26 12.90 20.20 16.60
C ASP A 26 12.70 18.68 16.62
N PRO A 27 13.73 17.91 17.02
CA PRO A 27 13.61 16.48 17.29
C PRO A 27 12.90 16.21 18.64
N ALA A 28 11.90 17.02 19.00
CA ALA A 28 10.87 16.67 19.97
C ALA A 28 10.14 15.42 19.47
N GLY A 29 10.66 14.25 19.88
CA GLY A 29 10.51 12.99 19.16
C GLY A 29 9.06 12.53 18.93
N PHE A 30 8.95 11.64 17.94
CA PHE A 30 7.80 10.74 17.86
C PHE A 30 7.72 9.93 19.16
N THR A 31 6.54 9.90 19.77
CA THR A 31 6.18 9.02 20.90
C THR A 31 4.89 8.29 20.54
N ALA A 32 4.57 7.18 21.20
CA ALA A 32 3.34 6.44 20.93
C ALA A 32 2.09 7.35 20.93
N ASP A 33 1.99 8.25 21.92
CA ASP A 33 0.86 9.17 22.09
C ASP A 33 0.72 10.22 20.98
N ASN A 34 1.82 10.64 20.32
CA ASN A 34 1.82 11.71 19.32
C ASN A 34 2.12 11.25 17.89
N PHE A 35 2.45 9.97 17.69
CA PHE A 35 2.91 9.45 16.41
C PHE A 35 1.87 9.66 15.31
N ALA A 36 0.62 9.28 15.59
CA ALA A 36 -0.49 9.34 14.64
C ALA A 36 -0.74 10.78 14.15
N GLU A 37 -0.73 11.77 15.04
CA GLU A 37 -0.91 13.18 14.66
C GLU A 37 0.31 13.73 13.90
N LYS A 38 1.53 13.47 14.40
CA LYS A 38 2.76 14.00 13.79
C LYS A 38 3.02 13.44 12.40
N ILE A 39 2.73 12.15 12.16
CA ILE A 39 3.00 11.53 10.86
C ILE A 39 2.09 12.10 9.76
N MET A 40 0.86 12.54 10.08
CA MET A 40 -0.03 13.22 9.11
C MET A 40 0.54 14.54 8.58
N ALA A 41 1.34 15.22 9.40
CA ALA A 41 2.01 16.48 9.06
C ALA A 41 3.48 16.28 8.62
N TYR A 42 3.98 15.03 8.57
CA TYR A 42 5.38 14.78 8.23
C TYR A 42 5.64 15.04 6.74
N VAL A 43 6.69 15.81 6.45
CA VAL A 43 7.16 16.14 5.10
C VAL A 43 8.61 15.69 4.99
N PRO A 44 8.90 14.63 4.22
CA PRO A 44 10.24 14.08 4.17
C PRO A 44 11.22 15.00 3.45
N VAL A 45 12.43 15.15 4.00
CA VAL A 45 13.54 15.90 3.42
C VAL A 45 14.62 14.92 2.98
N GLN A 46 15.10 15.03 1.74
CA GLN A 46 16.10 14.12 1.21
C GLN A 46 17.44 14.28 1.93
N LYS A 47 17.88 13.22 2.62
CA LYS A 47 19.17 13.16 3.31
C LYS A 47 20.28 12.86 2.30
N LYS A 48 21.48 13.37 2.57
CA LYS A 48 22.62 13.38 1.62
C LYS A 48 23.10 11.97 1.22
N ASP A 49 22.86 11.00 2.08
CA ASP A 49 23.23 9.59 1.97
C ASP A 49 22.11 8.70 1.39
N ILE A 50 20.94 9.27 1.11
CA ILE A 50 19.79 8.57 0.53
C ILE A 50 19.67 8.89 -0.96
N SER A 51 19.67 7.84 -1.80
CA SER A 51 19.54 7.97 -3.25
C SER A 51 18.17 8.53 -3.66
N ASP A 52 18.10 9.16 -4.83
CA ASP A 52 16.84 9.69 -5.40
C ASP A 52 15.76 8.60 -5.50
N GLU A 53 16.16 7.36 -5.82
CA GLU A 53 15.29 6.18 -5.88
C GLU A 53 14.73 5.81 -4.50
N ALA A 54 15.59 5.71 -3.48
CA ALA A 54 15.17 5.37 -2.12
C ALA A 54 14.28 6.47 -1.51
N PHE A 55 14.67 7.74 -1.70
CA PHE A 55 13.88 8.89 -1.25
C PHE A 55 12.52 8.95 -1.96
N GLY A 56 12.51 8.80 -3.29
CA GLY A 56 11.28 8.79 -4.09
C GLY A 56 10.32 7.68 -3.66
N LYS A 57 10.84 6.45 -3.47
CA LYS A 57 10.06 5.30 -3.00
C LYS A 57 9.50 5.51 -1.60
N GLY A 58 10.34 5.93 -0.64
CA GLY A 58 9.93 6.17 0.73
C GLY A 58 8.89 7.28 0.85
N LYS A 59 9.11 8.41 0.15
CA LYS A 59 8.13 9.51 0.08
C LYS A 59 6.80 9.03 -0.52
N PHE A 60 6.85 8.36 -1.67
CA PHE A 60 5.66 7.84 -2.33
C PHE A 60 4.85 6.90 -1.42
N GLN A 61 5.51 5.97 -0.74
CA GLN A 61 4.86 4.99 0.14
C GLN A 61 4.18 5.69 1.31
N LEU A 62 4.87 6.63 1.96
CA LEU A 62 4.31 7.45 3.03
C LEU A 62 3.09 8.24 2.56
N GLU A 63 3.23 9.03 1.48
CA GLU A 63 2.15 9.88 0.97
C GLU A 63 0.91 9.05 0.57
N SER A 64 1.11 7.85 0.00
CA SER A 64 0.02 6.95 -0.36
C SER A 64 -0.70 6.36 0.85
N THR A 65 0.04 5.85 1.84
CA THR A 65 -0.56 5.32 3.06
C THR A 65 -1.38 6.39 3.77
N LEU A 66 -0.83 7.60 3.93
CA LEU A 66 -1.55 8.71 4.55
C LEU A 66 -2.74 9.20 3.70
N SER A 67 -2.66 9.12 2.37
CA SER A 67 -3.77 9.47 1.47
C SER A 67 -4.91 8.46 1.51
N ASN A 68 -4.62 7.16 1.58
CA ASN A 68 -5.62 6.08 1.60
C ASN A 68 -6.56 6.19 2.82
N ILE A 69 -6.02 6.60 3.97
CA ILE A 69 -6.80 6.84 5.20
C ILE A 69 -7.42 8.25 5.25
N GLY A 70 -7.28 9.07 4.19
CA GLY A 70 -7.77 10.44 4.13
C GLY A 70 -7.05 11.41 5.08
N ARG A 71 -5.80 11.10 5.46
CA ARG A 71 -4.99 11.76 6.50
C ARG A 71 -5.68 11.84 7.87
N ASP A 72 -6.47 10.83 8.19
CA ASP A 72 -7.17 10.69 9.46
C ASP A 72 -6.36 9.81 10.44
N PRO A 73 -5.82 10.36 11.55
CA PRO A 73 -5.03 9.59 12.51
C PRO A 73 -5.82 8.49 13.22
N GLU A 74 -7.16 8.62 13.34
CA GLU A 74 -8.00 7.62 13.99
C GLU A 74 -8.19 6.36 13.12
N LYS A 75 -7.87 6.43 11.83
CA LYS A 75 -8.02 5.31 10.87
C LYS A 75 -6.76 4.45 10.71
N LEU A 76 -5.65 4.78 11.37
CA LEU A 76 -4.40 4.02 11.25
C LEU A 76 -4.56 2.59 11.81
N ILE A 77 -4.44 1.59 10.93
CA ILE A 77 -4.37 0.18 11.31
C ILE A 77 -2.93 -0.36 11.24
N ALA A 78 -2.73 -1.58 11.72
CA ALA A 78 -1.42 -2.26 11.76
C ALA A 78 -0.65 -2.23 10.43
N GLY A 79 -1.37 -2.41 9.31
CA GLY A 79 -0.80 -2.33 7.96
C GLY A 79 -0.30 -0.93 7.58
N ASP A 80 -0.94 0.14 8.07
CA ASP A 80 -0.51 1.51 7.81
C ASP A 80 0.75 1.84 8.60
N TYR A 81 0.78 1.49 9.89
CA TYR A 81 1.98 1.64 10.72
C TYR A 81 3.18 0.85 10.16
N TRP A 82 2.94 -0.36 9.63
CA TRP A 82 3.95 -1.14 8.90
C TRP A 82 4.47 -0.40 7.65
N ASN A 83 3.55 0.11 6.81
CA ASN A 83 3.92 0.83 5.59
C ASN A 83 4.65 2.14 5.90
N ILE A 84 4.25 2.84 6.96
CA ILE A 84 4.94 4.03 7.47
C ILE A 84 6.35 3.66 7.95
N GLY A 85 6.52 2.62 8.76
CA GLY A 85 7.86 2.17 9.21
C GLY A 85 8.78 1.80 8.04
N ASN A 86 8.25 1.11 7.03
CA ASN A 86 8.97 0.77 5.81
C ASN A 86 9.35 2.03 5.01
N ALA A 87 8.42 2.97 4.83
CA ALA A 87 8.65 4.26 4.18
C ALA A 87 9.74 5.08 4.89
N LEU A 88 9.66 5.19 6.21
CA LEU A 88 10.65 5.88 7.05
C LEU A 88 12.04 5.22 6.95
N SER A 89 12.12 3.90 6.77
CA SER A 89 13.38 3.21 6.53
C SER A 89 13.99 3.57 5.15
N HIS A 90 13.17 3.68 4.11
CA HIS A 90 13.60 4.16 2.79
C HIS A 90 13.99 5.66 2.77
N LEU A 91 13.39 6.47 3.64
CA LEU A 91 13.73 7.89 3.85
C LEU A 91 14.99 8.10 4.71
N GLY A 92 15.54 7.04 5.31
CA GLY A 92 16.71 7.12 6.18
C GLY A 92 16.42 7.76 7.54
N GLU A 93 15.24 7.56 8.10
CA GLU A 93 14.91 8.09 9.43
C GLU A 93 15.64 7.38 10.57
N ASP A 94 15.74 8.09 11.70
CA ASP A 94 16.42 7.58 12.89
C ASP A 94 15.77 6.29 13.38
N ARG A 95 16.58 5.27 13.67
CA ARG A 95 16.13 3.93 14.09
C ARG A 95 14.97 3.96 15.11
N PRO A 96 15.00 4.77 16.20
CA PRO A 96 13.91 4.77 17.18
C PRO A 96 12.53 5.17 16.61
N VAL A 97 12.48 5.97 15.55
CA VAL A 97 11.22 6.35 14.88
C VAL A 97 10.68 5.19 14.05
N ILE A 98 11.58 4.46 13.37
CA ILE A 98 11.25 3.25 12.59
C ILE A 98 10.81 2.11 13.53
N GLU A 99 11.49 1.94 14.67
CA GLU A 99 11.11 0.98 15.71
C GLU A 99 9.75 1.32 16.31
N LEU A 100 9.48 2.58 16.64
CA LEU A 100 8.19 3.02 17.16
C LEU A 100 7.04 2.76 16.16
N ALA A 101 7.25 3.02 14.86
CA ALA A 101 6.26 2.68 13.83
C ALA A 101 5.96 1.18 13.80
N PHE A 102 6.99 0.34 13.89
CA PHE A 102 6.86 -1.12 13.96
C PHE A 102 6.18 -1.61 15.25
N GLU A 103 6.49 -1.00 16.39
CA GLU A 103 5.87 -1.33 17.68
C GLU A 103 4.38 -0.95 17.72
N LEU A 104 4.01 0.20 17.15
CA LEU A 104 2.60 0.61 17.00
C LEU A 104 1.84 -0.33 16.06
N ALA A 105 2.46 -0.77 14.96
CA ALA A 105 1.90 -1.80 14.10
C ALA A 105 1.63 -3.11 14.87
N ALA A 106 2.61 -3.55 15.67
CA ALA A 106 2.54 -4.80 16.44
C ALA A 106 1.55 -4.72 17.62
N ALA A 107 1.32 -3.52 18.17
CA ALA A 107 0.31 -3.28 19.19
C ALA A 107 -1.11 -3.24 18.62
N ASN A 108 -1.28 -2.80 17.36
CA ASN A 108 -2.58 -2.70 16.69
C ASN A 108 -3.10 -4.08 16.21
N ASP A 109 -2.30 -4.84 15.47
CA ASP A 109 -2.60 -6.24 15.12
C ASP A 109 -1.33 -7.08 15.04
N ARG A 110 -1.02 -7.71 16.18
CA ARG A 110 0.09 -8.64 16.34
C ARG A 110 0.00 -9.86 15.42
N ALA A 111 -1.20 -10.39 15.17
CA ALA A 111 -1.37 -11.62 14.41
C ALA A 111 -1.07 -11.38 12.93
N THR A 112 -1.67 -10.32 12.35
CA THR A 112 -1.38 -9.88 10.99
C THR A 112 0.11 -9.56 10.81
N LEU A 113 0.74 -8.86 11.77
CA LEU A 113 2.17 -8.55 11.64
C LEU A 113 3.09 -9.77 11.71
N CYS A 114 2.73 -10.80 12.46
CA CYS A 114 3.48 -12.06 12.44
C CYS A 114 3.43 -12.72 11.05
N GLN A 115 2.28 -12.69 10.37
CA GLN A 115 2.19 -13.17 8.98
C GLN A 115 3.04 -12.36 8.00
N TYR A 116 3.18 -11.04 8.21
CA TYR A 116 4.05 -10.19 7.39
C TYR A 116 5.52 -10.50 7.67
N ALA A 117 5.90 -10.64 8.94
CA ALA A 117 7.28 -10.91 9.37
C ALA A 117 7.77 -12.32 8.99
N GLU A 118 6.86 -13.29 8.81
CA GLU A 118 7.17 -14.63 8.27
C GLU A 118 7.46 -14.63 6.77
N LYS A 119 6.75 -13.80 5.99
CA LYS A 119 6.83 -13.75 4.51
C LYS A 119 7.93 -12.85 3.97
N ILE A 120 8.50 -11.99 4.82
CA ILE A 120 9.49 -10.98 4.45
C ILE A 120 10.83 -11.34 5.08
N SER A 121 11.90 -11.35 4.29
CA SER A 121 13.27 -11.59 4.73
C SER A 121 14.23 -10.67 3.97
N GLY A 122 15.19 -10.06 4.68
CA GLY A 122 16.24 -9.22 4.10
C GLY A 122 15.77 -7.85 3.61
N SER A 123 14.54 -7.43 3.92
CA SER A 123 13.99 -6.14 3.49
C SER A 123 14.74 -4.94 4.10
N ALA A 124 14.67 -3.77 3.45
CA ALA A 124 15.23 -2.52 4.00
C ALA A 124 14.68 -2.19 5.40
N PHE A 125 13.40 -2.44 5.62
CA PHE A 125 12.75 -2.26 6.92
C PHE A 125 13.34 -3.18 8.00
N GLU A 126 13.52 -4.47 7.69
CA GLU A 126 14.20 -5.40 8.60
C GLU A 126 15.66 -4.97 8.88
N GLN A 127 16.40 -4.55 7.86
CA GLN A 127 17.78 -4.09 8.00
C GLN A 127 17.92 -2.82 8.85
N ALA A 128 16.90 -1.96 8.89
CA ALA A 128 16.88 -0.76 9.73
C ALA A 128 16.70 -1.08 11.22
N ILE A 129 15.90 -2.11 11.55
CA ILE A 129 15.50 -2.48 12.92
C ILE A 129 15.77 -3.96 13.29
N PRO A 130 16.97 -4.53 13.01
CA PRO A 130 17.17 -5.97 12.97
C PRO A 130 16.95 -6.67 14.31
N GLU A 131 17.37 -6.06 15.42
CA GLU A 131 17.19 -6.62 16.77
C GLU A 131 15.72 -6.64 17.21
N THR A 132 14.96 -5.61 16.86
CA THR A 132 13.53 -5.48 17.18
C THR A 132 12.70 -6.42 16.30
N PHE A 133 13.02 -6.50 15.01
CA PHE A 133 12.39 -7.43 14.08
C PHE A 133 12.66 -8.90 14.44
N ALA A 134 13.90 -9.25 14.83
CA ALA A 134 14.26 -10.60 15.26
C ALA A 134 13.55 -11.02 16.56
N ARG A 135 13.52 -10.13 17.56
CA ARG A 135 12.74 -10.36 18.80
C ARG A 135 11.25 -10.55 18.51
N PHE A 136 10.69 -9.75 17.60
CA PHE A 136 9.30 -9.89 17.19
C PHE A 136 9.04 -11.25 16.52
N ARG A 137 9.83 -11.66 15.51
CA ARG A 137 9.70 -12.98 14.88
C ARG A 137 9.79 -14.13 15.88
N GLU A 138 10.73 -14.09 16.84
CA GLU A 138 10.82 -15.13 17.86
C GLU A 138 9.52 -15.22 18.68
N SER A 139 8.96 -14.06 19.04
CA SER A 139 7.71 -13.96 19.77
C SER A 139 6.45 -14.33 18.94
N CYS A 140 6.55 -14.47 17.62
CA CYS A 140 5.48 -14.97 16.77
C CYS A 140 5.29 -16.49 16.85
N LYS A 141 6.36 -17.25 17.14
CA LYS A 141 6.33 -18.72 17.21
C LYS A 141 5.37 -19.30 18.26
N SER A 142 4.93 -18.49 19.21
CA SER A 142 3.94 -18.87 20.24
C SER A 142 2.49 -18.58 19.84
N LEU A 143 2.24 -17.94 18.69
CA LEU A 143 0.87 -17.76 18.20
C LEU A 143 0.33 -19.09 17.64
N PRO A 144 -0.97 -19.40 17.85
CA PRO A 144 -1.61 -20.47 17.11
C PRO A 144 -1.61 -20.12 15.61
N PRO A 145 -1.52 -21.13 14.71
CA PRO A 145 -1.69 -20.89 13.29
C PRO A 145 -3.07 -20.26 13.01
N GLU A 146 -3.16 -19.39 12.01
CA GLU A 146 -4.45 -18.82 11.60
C GLU A 146 -5.43 -19.95 11.29
N LYS A 147 -6.64 -19.87 11.84
CA LYS A 147 -7.68 -20.86 11.54
C LYS A 147 -8.03 -20.74 10.05
N PRO A 148 -7.94 -21.82 9.25
CA PRO A 148 -8.35 -21.79 7.86
C PRO A 148 -9.78 -21.27 7.70
N LEU A 149 -10.04 -20.52 6.63
CA LEU A 149 -11.38 -20.00 6.33
C LEU A 149 -12.37 -21.16 6.21
N ASP A 150 -13.35 -21.20 7.11
CA ASP A 150 -14.50 -22.08 7.02
C ASP A 150 -15.42 -21.55 5.92
N LEU A 151 -15.25 -22.09 4.71
CA LEU A 151 -15.91 -21.56 3.52
C LEU A 151 -17.43 -21.76 3.56
N ASP A 152 -17.90 -22.85 4.15
CA ASP A 152 -19.33 -23.12 4.29
C ASP A 152 -19.98 -22.20 5.33
N ALA A 153 -19.31 -21.95 6.46
CA ALA A 153 -19.75 -20.95 7.43
C ALA A 153 -19.77 -19.53 6.83
N TYR A 154 -18.71 -19.14 6.10
CA TYR A 154 -18.61 -17.85 5.42
C TYR A 154 -19.74 -17.65 4.39
N ILE A 155 -19.99 -18.64 3.52
CA ILE A 155 -21.08 -18.62 2.54
C ILE A 155 -22.43 -18.47 3.25
N ALA A 156 -22.66 -19.20 4.35
CA ALA A 156 -23.93 -19.19 5.08
C ALA A 156 -24.17 -17.86 5.83
N GLU A 157 -23.15 -17.31 6.47
CA GLU A 157 -23.21 -16.03 7.20
C GLU A 157 -23.48 -14.86 6.25
N GLN A 158 -22.74 -14.80 5.14
CA GLN A 158 -22.83 -13.73 4.14
C GLN A 158 -23.97 -13.95 3.13
N LYS A 159 -24.66 -15.11 3.16
CA LYS A 159 -25.77 -15.51 2.28
C LYS A 159 -25.41 -15.47 0.77
N LEU A 160 -24.19 -15.88 0.44
CA LEU A 160 -23.61 -15.80 -0.90
C LEU A 160 -23.98 -17.01 -1.77
N ASP A 161 -23.78 -16.89 -3.09
CA ASP A 161 -23.89 -18.06 -3.97
C ASP A 161 -22.75 -19.05 -3.72
N ALA A 162 -23.12 -20.25 -3.27
CA ALA A 162 -22.18 -21.27 -2.84
C ALA A 162 -21.39 -21.91 -3.99
N GLY A 163 -21.82 -21.76 -5.24
CA GLY A 163 -21.09 -22.21 -6.43
C GLY A 163 -20.03 -21.18 -6.84
N LEU A 164 -20.43 -19.92 -6.92
CA LEU A 164 -19.57 -18.80 -7.29
C LEU A 164 -18.44 -18.57 -6.27
N VAL A 165 -18.75 -18.58 -4.97
CA VAL A 165 -17.73 -18.41 -3.91
C VAL A 165 -16.70 -19.56 -3.95
N ARG A 166 -17.15 -20.81 -4.13
CA ARG A 166 -16.23 -21.95 -4.26
C ARG A 166 -15.40 -21.85 -5.53
N LEU A 167 -15.97 -21.44 -6.66
CA LEU A 167 -15.24 -21.19 -7.90
C LEU A 167 -14.19 -20.09 -7.75
N MET A 168 -14.48 -19.00 -7.05
CA MET A 168 -13.52 -17.92 -6.79
C MET A 168 -12.43 -18.33 -5.81
N ALA A 169 -12.73 -19.15 -4.79
CA ALA A 169 -11.70 -19.76 -3.95
C ALA A 169 -10.75 -20.66 -4.77
N ASP A 170 -11.32 -21.45 -5.67
CA ASP A 170 -10.59 -22.30 -6.63
C ASP A 170 -9.68 -21.50 -7.59
N ILE A 171 -10.17 -20.35 -8.08
CA ILE A 171 -9.40 -19.44 -8.95
C ILE A 171 -8.23 -18.83 -8.15
N LYS A 172 -8.50 -18.32 -6.94
CA LYS A 172 -7.51 -17.74 -6.03
C LYS A 172 -6.38 -18.71 -5.68
N GLU A 173 -6.73 -19.96 -5.41
CA GLU A 173 -5.75 -21.02 -5.12
C GLU A 173 -4.84 -21.29 -6.33
N ARG A 174 -5.42 -21.41 -7.54
CA ARG A 174 -4.65 -21.60 -8.78
C ARG A 174 -3.78 -20.41 -9.13
N ASP A 175 -4.24 -19.19 -8.84
CA ASP A 175 -3.50 -17.96 -9.14
C ASP A 175 -2.20 -17.86 -8.34
N GLY A 176 -2.17 -18.36 -7.10
CA GLY A 176 -0.95 -18.36 -6.27
C GLY A 176 -0.08 -19.63 -6.36
N ARG A 177 -0.62 -20.75 -6.86
CA ARG A 177 -0.10 -22.11 -6.59
C ARG A 177 1.40 -22.32 -6.77
N HIS A 178 1.98 -21.85 -7.88
CA HIS A 178 3.39 -22.08 -8.24
C HIS A 178 4.25 -20.82 -8.11
N ARG A 179 3.68 -19.67 -7.71
CA ARG A 179 4.41 -18.40 -7.57
C ARG A 179 5.40 -18.36 -6.40
N SER A 180 5.37 -19.36 -5.52
CA SER A 180 6.27 -19.52 -4.36
C SER A 180 7.11 -20.79 -4.44
N ASP A 181 7.16 -21.47 -5.59
CA ASP A 181 8.06 -22.60 -5.81
C ASP A 181 9.52 -22.11 -5.90
N GLU A 182 10.49 -22.88 -5.39
CA GLU A 182 11.92 -22.56 -5.49
C GLU A 182 12.66 -23.65 -6.31
N PRO A 183 13.07 -23.38 -7.56
CA PRO A 183 12.78 -22.19 -8.38
C PRO A 183 11.34 -22.18 -8.91
N ILE A 184 10.84 -20.98 -9.25
CA ILE A 184 9.46 -20.78 -9.74
C ILE A 184 9.23 -21.50 -11.07
N ASP A 185 8.22 -22.37 -11.11
CA ASP A 185 7.78 -23.04 -12.35
C ASP A 185 6.76 -22.19 -13.12
N TRP A 186 7.28 -21.27 -13.93
CA TRP A 186 6.48 -20.41 -14.78
C TRP A 186 5.67 -21.16 -15.84
N GLU A 187 6.08 -22.36 -16.29
CA GLU A 187 5.30 -23.12 -17.27
C GLU A 187 3.99 -23.61 -16.64
N LYS A 188 4.08 -24.18 -15.42
CA LYS A 188 2.90 -24.57 -14.64
C LYS A 188 2.04 -23.36 -14.28
N GLN A 189 2.64 -22.27 -13.79
CA GLN A 189 1.87 -21.08 -13.41
C GLN A 189 1.14 -20.48 -14.60
N HIS A 190 1.81 -20.27 -15.75
CA HIS A 190 1.14 -19.73 -16.94
C HIS A 190 0.01 -20.63 -17.48
N ALA A 191 0.06 -21.94 -17.26
CA ALA A 191 -1.04 -22.84 -17.60
C ALA A 191 -2.28 -22.63 -16.70
N LEU A 192 -2.07 -22.35 -15.41
CA LEU A 192 -3.13 -21.98 -14.47
C LEU A 192 -3.67 -20.58 -14.77
N ASP A 193 -2.80 -19.61 -15.06
CA ASP A 193 -3.17 -18.22 -15.37
C ASP A 193 -4.09 -18.16 -16.59
N ARG A 194 -3.73 -18.84 -17.70
CA ARG A 194 -4.60 -18.93 -18.89
C ARG A 194 -5.98 -19.52 -18.59
N ARG A 195 -6.05 -20.53 -17.71
CA ARG A 195 -7.32 -21.13 -17.28
C ARG A 195 -8.13 -20.15 -16.44
N ASN A 196 -7.50 -19.49 -15.47
CA ASN A 196 -8.15 -18.50 -14.62
C ASN A 196 -8.68 -17.31 -15.43
N GLN A 197 -7.90 -16.78 -16.38
CA GLN A 197 -8.32 -15.73 -17.31
C GLN A 197 -9.59 -16.12 -18.08
N GLN A 198 -9.64 -17.33 -18.66
CA GLN A 198 -10.84 -17.83 -19.35
C GLN A 198 -12.06 -17.95 -18.44
N GLN A 199 -11.85 -18.31 -17.16
CA GLN A 199 -12.94 -18.38 -16.17
C GLN A 199 -13.44 -16.99 -15.79
N ILE A 200 -12.56 -16.01 -15.59
CA ILE A 200 -12.93 -14.59 -15.36
C ILE A 200 -13.65 -14.01 -16.59
N ASP A 201 -13.16 -14.25 -17.80
CA ASP A 201 -13.84 -13.85 -19.05
C ASP A 201 -15.23 -14.48 -19.20
N SER A 202 -15.45 -15.68 -18.64
CA SER A 202 -16.77 -16.31 -18.62
C SER A 202 -17.68 -15.71 -17.55
N LEU A 203 -17.16 -15.48 -16.34
CA LEU A 203 -17.90 -14.90 -15.23
C LEU A 203 -18.32 -13.45 -15.53
N TYR A 204 -17.40 -12.62 -16.05
CA TYR A 204 -17.72 -11.25 -16.46
C TYR A 204 -18.84 -11.21 -17.51
N ARG A 205 -18.80 -12.09 -18.52
CA ARG A 205 -19.89 -12.21 -19.52
C ARG A 205 -21.21 -12.72 -18.95
N GLN A 206 -21.18 -13.53 -17.89
CA GLN A 206 -22.38 -14.07 -17.23
C GLN A 206 -23.04 -13.03 -16.31
N HIS A 207 -22.25 -12.28 -15.55
CA HIS A 207 -22.73 -11.33 -14.55
C HIS A 207 -22.91 -9.91 -15.12
N GLY A 208 -22.21 -9.56 -16.20
CA GLY A 208 -22.24 -8.23 -16.81
C GLY A 208 -21.51 -7.14 -16.02
N ALA A 209 -20.83 -7.51 -14.93
CA ALA A 209 -20.15 -6.63 -13.99
C ALA A 209 -18.95 -7.36 -13.36
N TYR A 210 -18.13 -6.61 -12.60
CA TYR A 210 -17.04 -7.17 -11.80
C TYR A 210 -17.56 -8.14 -10.73
N VAL A 211 -16.88 -9.27 -10.53
CA VAL A 211 -17.25 -10.26 -9.50
C VAL A 211 -16.64 -9.88 -8.16
N GLY A 212 -17.27 -8.90 -7.51
CA GLY A 212 -16.78 -8.26 -6.29
C GLY A 212 -17.53 -8.62 -5.02
N ARG A 213 -17.38 -7.74 -4.03
CA ARG A 213 -17.91 -7.83 -2.66
C ARG A 213 -19.39 -8.23 -2.59
N SER A 214 -20.28 -7.71 -3.43
CA SER A 214 -21.71 -8.07 -3.33
C SER A 214 -22.01 -9.50 -3.77
N LEU A 215 -21.18 -10.08 -4.64
CA LEU A 215 -21.36 -11.42 -5.19
C LEU A 215 -20.59 -12.51 -4.44
N VAL A 216 -19.41 -12.18 -3.88
CA VAL A 216 -18.52 -13.17 -3.22
C VAL A 216 -17.95 -12.73 -1.87
N GLY A 217 -18.34 -11.54 -1.39
CA GLY A 217 -17.90 -10.96 -0.13
C GLY A 217 -16.41 -10.59 -0.09
N GLU A 218 -16.02 -9.92 0.98
CA GLU A 218 -14.70 -9.30 1.17
C GLU A 218 -13.52 -10.28 1.02
N LYS A 219 -13.69 -11.56 1.39
CA LYS A 219 -12.57 -12.54 1.33
C LYS A 219 -12.18 -12.95 -0.09
N PHE A 220 -13.02 -12.64 -1.08
CA PHE A 220 -12.84 -13.00 -2.49
C PHE A 220 -12.99 -11.83 -3.48
N GLU A 221 -13.35 -10.63 -3.02
CA GLU A 221 -13.56 -9.45 -3.88
C GLU A 221 -12.34 -9.10 -4.76
N PHE A 222 -11.12 -9.37 -4.28
CA PHE A 222 -9.88 -9.09 -4.99
C PHE A 222 -9.52 -10.11 -6.09
N VAL A 223 -10.17 -11.29 -6.13
CA VAL A 223 -9.70 -12.43 -6.94
C VAL A 223 -9.82 -12.16 -8.44
N MET A 224 -10.86 -11.47 -8.89
CA MET A 224 -11.01 -11.12 -10.30
C MET A 224 -9.90 -10.16 -10.74
N PHE A 225 -9.62 -9.11 -9.95
CA PHE A 225 -8.48 -8.22 -10.17
C PHE A 225 -7.13 -8.97 -10.18
N GLN A 226 -6.89 -9.92 -9.25
CA GLN A 226 -5.64 -10.67 -9.19
C GLN A 226 -5.32 -11.37 -10.52
N VAL A 227 -6.32 -12.04 -11.11
CA VAL A 227 -6.17 -12.69 -12.42
C VAL A 227 -5.95 -11.68 -13.55
N ILE A 228 -6.56 -10.48 -13.47
CA ILE A 228 -6.40 -9.41 -14.46
C ILE A 228 -4.98 -8.82 -14.42
N GLN A 229 -4.41 -8.50 -13.25
CA GLN A 229 -3.04 -7.95 -13.19
C GLN A 229 -1.95 -8.98 -13.60
N HIS A 230 -2.29 -10.27 -13.57
CA HIS A 230 -1.43 -11.37 -14.04
C HIS A 230 -1.68 -11.73 -15.53
N SER A 231 -2.45 -10.93 -16.28
CA SER A 231 -2.71 -11.16 -17.70
C SER A 231 -1.79 -10.38 -18.65
N ASP A 232 -2.04 -10.54 -19.95
CA ASP A 232 -1.48 -9.73 -21.01
C ASP A 232 -1.92 -8.24 -20.92
N PRO A 233 -1.12 -7.27 -21.44
CA PRO A 233 -1.47 -5.85 -21.43
C PRO A 233 -2.79 -5.52 -22.13
N GLU A 234 -3.15 -6.26 -23.17
CA GLU A 234 -4.39 -6.09 -23.92
C GLU A 234 -5.63 -6.40 -23.07
N ARG A 235 -5.60 -7.47 -22.26
CA ARG A 235 -6.64 -7.72 -21.24
C ARG A 235 -6.62 -6.69 -20.12
N MET A 236 -5.45 -6.28 -19.64
CA MET A 236 -5.37 -5.27 -18.57
C MET A 236 -6.04 -3.96 -18.99
N ASP A 237 -5.83 -3.50 -20.22
CA ASP A 237 -6.57 -2.37 -20.81
C ASP A 237 -8.08 -2.63 -20.91
N ALA A 238 -8.48 -3.80 -21.40
CA ALA A 238 -9.89 -4.14 -21.60
C ALA A 238 -10.68 -4.18 -20.28
N TYR A 239 -10.04 -4.60 -19.19
CA TYR A 239 -10.63 -4.65 -17.84
C TYR A 239 -10.40 -3.39 -17.00
N LEU A 240 -9.49 -2.47 -17.39
CA LEU A 240 -9.26 -1.22 -16.67
C LEU A 240 -10.54 -0.42 -16.38
N PRO A 241 -11.46 -0.16 -17.33
CA PRO A 241 -12.72 0.53 -17.02
C PRO A 241 -13.64 -0.29 -16.10
N VAL A 242 -13.59 -1.63 -16.18
CA VAL A 242 -14.39 -2.53 -15.32
C VAL A 242 -13.91 -2.47 -13.87
N VAL A 243 -12.59 -2.47 -13.65
CA VAL A 243 -11.99 -2.32 -12.31
C VAL A 243 -12.21 -0.90 -11.76
N ALA A 244 -12.14 0.13 -12.60
CA ALA A 244 -12.47 1.49 -12.19
C ALA A 244 -13.91 1.63 -11.70
N GLN A 245 -14.89 1.12 -12.48
CA GLN A 245 -16.29 1.10 -12.07
C GLN A 245 -16.50 0.28 -10.77
N ALA A 246 -15.83 -0.86 -10.62
CA ALA A 246 -15.93 -1.68 -9.41
C ALA A 246 -15.43 -0.95 -8.13
N VAL A 247 -14.45 -0.05 -8.27
CA VAL A 247 -14.00 0.81 -7.16
C VAL A 247 -15.06 1.86 -6.82
N GLU A 248 -15.65 2.52 -7.82
CA GLU A 248 -16.74 3.49 -7.62
C GLU A 248 -17.98 2.83 -6.94
N GLU A 249 -18.27 1.58 -7.31
CA GLU A 249 -19.37 0.77 -6.76
C GLU A 249 -19.05 0.13 -5.40
N ASN A 250 -17.82 0.28 -4.88
CA ASN A 250 -17.31 -0.36 -3.65
C ASN A 250 -17.31 -1.90 -3.69
N GLU A 251 -17.24 -2.47 -4.89
CA GLU A 251 -17.13 -3.90 -5.18
C GLU A 251 -15.70 -4.45 -5.00
N VAL A 252 -14.70 -3.57 -5.04
CA VAL A 252 -13.29 -3.85 -4.70
C VAL A 252 -12.64 -2.57 -4.16
N SER A 253 -11.61 -2.66 -3.32
CA SER A 253 -10.93 -1.45 -2.83
C SER A 253 -10.14 -0.73 -3.94
N ASP A 254 -9.96 0.59 -3.76
CA ASP A 254 -9.24 1.49 -4.67
C ASP A 254 -7.81 1.05 -5.02
N THR A 255 -7.24 0.22 -4.16
CA THR A 255 -5.91 -0.35 -4.26
C THR A 255 -5.81 -1.28 -5.48
N ALA A 256 -6.87 -2.00 -5.85
CA ALA A 256 -6.92 -2.80 -7.08
C ALA A 256 -6.70 -1.94 -8.34
N LEU A 257 -7.32 -0.77 -8.41
CA LEU A 257 -7.17 0.14 -9.55
C LEU A 257 -5.75 0.73 -9.62
N LYS A 258 -5.17 1.11 -8.47
CA LYS A 258 -3.77 1.60 -8.39
C LYS A 258 -2.80 0.54 -8.92
N TYR A 259 -2.83 -0.67 -8.35
CA TYR A 259 -2.00 -1.79 -8.80
C TYR A 259 -2.16 -2.10 -10.29
N LEU A 260 -3.38 -2.05 -10.84
CA LEU A 260 -3.60 -2.30 -12.27
C LEU A 260 -2.98 -1.20 -13.14
N LEU A 261 -3.17 0.08 -12.79
CA LEU A 261 -2.56 1.21 -13.48
C LEU A 261 -1.03 1.10 -13.45
N ASP A 262 -0.44 0.83 -12.29
CA ASP A 262 1.02 0.71 -12.16
C ASP A 262 1.58 -0.49 -12.91
N ARG A 263 0.83 -1.59 -13.02
CA ARG A 263 1.20 -2.75 -13.84
C ARG A 263 1.23 -2.38 -15.33
N ILE A 264 0.22 -1.67 -15.82
CA ILE A 264 0.12 -1.22 -17.21
C ILE A 264 1.26 -0.25 -17.54
N TYR A 265 1.51 0.75 -16.68
CA TYR A 265 2.57 1.75 -16.89
C TYR A 265 3.96 1.14 -16.76
N ALA A 266 4.21 0.23 -15.81
CA ALA A 266 5.51 -0.44 -15.69
C ALA A 266 5.85 -1.27 -16.94
N LEU A 267 4.86 -1.95 -17.52
CA LEU A 267 5.05 -2.78 -18.71
C LEU A 267 5.20 -1.99 -20.02
N ARG A 268 4.68 -0.75 -20.08
CA ARG A 268 4.68 0.07 -21.31
C ARG A 268 5.73 1.17 -21.30
N GLU A 269 5.81 1.90 -20.19
CA GLU A 269 6.59 3.13 -20.05
C GLU A 269 7.80 2.96 -19.11
N GLY A 270 7.90 1.83 -18.41
CA GLY A 270 9.01 1.53 -17.49
C GLY A 270 8.98 2.30 -16.16
N TYR A 271 7.85 2.92 -15.81
CA TYR A 271 7.65 3.59 -14.52
C TYR A 271 6.28 3.24 -13.92
N GLN A 272 6.08 3.54 -12.63
CA GLN A 272 4.79 3.40 -11.95
C GLN A 272 4.25 4.79 -11.58
N ILE A 273 2.93 5.01 -11.65
CA ILE A 273 2.30 6.28 -11.23
C ILE A 273 2.30 6.37 -9.71
N PHE A 274 1.93 5.26 -9.10
CA PHE A 274 2.05 4.98 -7.69
C PHE A 274 3.09 3.85 -7.56
N GLY A 275 4.07 3.93 -6.67
CA GLY A 275 5.03 2.83 -6.45
C GLY A 275 4.43 1.61 -5.73
N SER A 276 3.34 1.04 -6.23
CA SER A 276 2.59 -0.04 -5.59
C SER A 276 3.08 -1.44 -5.98
N GLN A 277 3.45 -1.66 -7.24
CA GLN A 277 3.92 -2.96 -7.73
C GLN A 277 5.32 -3.25 -7.19
N GLN A 278 5.47 -4.43 -6.59
CA GLN A 278 6.78 -4.98 -6.24
C GLN A 278 7.38 -5.63 -7.50
N GLY A 279 8.66 -5.37 -7.75
CA GLY A 279 9.40 -5.87 -8.92
C GLY A 279 9.86 -7.31 -8.79
#